data_AF-A0A662M5H3-F1
#
_entry.id   AF-A0A662M5H3-F1
#
_cell.length_a   1.000
_cell.length_b   1.000
_cell.length_c   1.000
_cell.angle_alpha   90.00
_cell.angle_beta   90.00
_cell.angle_gamma   90.00
#
_symmetry.space_group_name_H-M   'P 1'
#
loop_
_entity.id
_entity.type
_entity.pdbx_description
1 polymer ?
#
loop_
_entity_poly.entity_id
_entity_poly.type
_entity_poly.pdbx_seq_one_letter_code
_entity_poly.pdbx_strand_id
1 'polypeptide(L)'
;MKQINKFVMFGLALILFAGLAGSMASAAVENNTSNDLDWGAFWLFSGAFCFVYVILFIIWIAIGVWMYRDAEKRGKSGALWLIIGLLFGIIGLIIWLIVRPPEPSFYEKKAAGEEKKERICPSCGRSIPFDAKVCPYCGKNFEE
;
A
#
# COMPACT_ATOMS: atom_id res chain seq x y z
N MET A 1 -3.41 6.80 -11.22
CA MET A 1 -2.04 7.30 -11.48
C MET A 1 -1.81 8.74 -10.99
N LYS A 2 -2.75 9.70 -11.16
CA LYS A 2 -2.55 11.11 -10.74
C LYS A 2 -2.22 11.36 -9.26
N GLN A 3 -2.71 10.52 -8.34
CA GLN A 3 -2.47 10.73 -6.89
C GLN A 3 -1.10 10.21 -6.43
N ILE A 4 -0.52 9.22 -7.14
CA ILE A 4 0.75 8.57 -6.77
C ILE A 4 1.95 9.47 -7.02
N ASN A 5 2.00 10.13 -8.19
CA ASN A 5 3.06 11.08 -8.47
C ASN A 5 3.06 12.23 -7.47
N LYS A 6 1.90 12.63 -6.94
CA LYS A 6 1.85 13.71 -5.95
C LYS A 6 2.52 13.31 -4.64
N PHE A 7 2.30 12.09 -4.13
CA PHE A 7 2.93 11.61 -2.90
C PHE A 7 4.42 11.31 -3.07
N VAL A 8 4.81 10.71 -4.20
CA VAL A 8 6.23 10.42 -4.49
C VAL A 8 7.04 11.69 -4.73
N MET A 9 6.47 12.67 -5.44
CA MET A 9 7.11 13.98 -5.66
C MET A 9 7.21 14.79 -4.36
N PHE A 10 6.21 14.72 -3.46
CA PHE A 10 6.30 15.37 -2.15
C PHE A 10 7.41 14.77 -1.28
N GLY A 11 7.56 13.43 -1.29
CA GLY A 11 8.63 12.75 -0.56
C GLY A 11 10.02 13.12 -1.09
N LEU A 12 10.22 13.12 -2.42
CA LEU A 12 11.47 13.53 -3.06
C LEU A 12 11.80 15.01 -2.83
N ALA A 13 10.79 15.90 -2.91
CA ALA A 13 10.98 17.32 -2.65
C ALA A 13 11.39 17.59 -1.20
N LEU A 14 10.84 16.85 -0.22
CA LEU A 14 11.22 16.98 1.20
C LEU A 14 12.63 16.44 1.48
N ILE A 15 13.05 15.37 0.80
CA ILE A 15 14.42 14.85 0.88
C ILE A 15 15.43 15.87 0.33
N LEU A 16 15.12 16.52 -0.80
CA LEU A 16 15.96 17.57 -1.39
C LEU A 16 16.00 18.84 -0.53
N PHE A 17 14.88 19.22 0.10
CA PHE A 17 14.82 20.37 1.02
C PHE A 17 15.59 20.13 2.32
N ALA A 18 15.50 18.92 2.90
CA ALA A 18 16.27 18.54 4.08
C ALA A 18 17.78 18.53 3.80
N GLY A 19 18.19 18.11 2.60
CA GLY A 19 19.59 18.14 2.16
C GLY A 19 20.18 19.56 2.03
N LEU A 20 19.37 20.54 1.61
CA LEU A 20 19.80 21.94 1.45
C LEU A 20 19.90 22.69 2.79
N ALA A 21 19.05 22.37 3.77
CA ALA A 21 19.12 22.99 5.11
C ALA A 21 20.39 22.59 5.87
N GLY A 22 20.91 21.37 5.64
CA GLY A 22 22.16 20.89 6.24
C GLY A 22 23.40 21.67 5.81
N SER A 23 23.38 22.35 4.66
CA SER A 23 24.53 23.11 4.14
C SER A 23 24.61 24.58 4.61
N MET A 24 23.62 25.09 5.34
CA MET A 24 23.58 26.51 5.75
C MET A 24 24.27 26.79 7.08
N ALA A 25 24.54 25.76 7.90
CA ALA A 25 25.14 25.92 9.22
C ALA A 25 26.65 26.24 9.18
N SER A 26 27.31 26.07 8.04
CA SER A 26 28.76 26.26 7.91
C SER A 26 29.20 27.66 7.47
N ALA A 27 28.27 28.59 7.20
CA ALA A 27 28.62 29.92 6.70
C ALA A 27 28.74 31.02 7.79
N ALA A 28 28.47 30.74 9.06
CA ALA A 28 28.41 31.75 10.13
C ALA A 28 29.16 31.40 11.43
N VAL A 29 30.24 30.61 11.37
CA VAL A 29 31.12 30.42 12.53
C VAL A 29 32.22 31.49 12.48
N GLU A 30 31.96 32.62 13.15
CA GLU A 30 32.95 33.64 13.45
C GLU A 30 33.77 33.23 14.69
N ASN A 31 35.06 33.55 14.67
CA ASN A 31 36.10 32.98 15.52
C ASN A 31 35.96 33.26 17.03
N ASN A 32 36.41 32.28 17.82
CA ASN A 32 36.74 32.31 19.26
C ASN A 32 35.59 32.11 20.28
N THR A 33 35.24 30.85 20.56
CA THR A 33 35.10 30.37 21.95
C THR A 33 35.13 28.84 21.99
N SER A 34 36.18 28.29 22.60
CA SER A 34 36.34 26.86 22.87
C SER A 34 35.45 26.44 24.04
N ASN A 35 34.55 25.48 23.79
CA ASN A 35 33.80 24.61 24.73
C ASN A 35 32.31 24.90 25.03
N ASP A 36 31.71 26.00 24.55
CA ASP A 36 30.27 26.26 24.78
C ASP A 36 29.36 25.97 23.56
N LEU A 37 29.95 25.66 22.40
CA LEU A 37 29.22 25.50 21.13
C LEU A 37 28.93 24.05 20.71
N ASP A 38 29.33 23.05 21.50
CA ASP A 38 29.17 21.64 21.10
C ASP A 38 27.77 21.11 21.44
N TRP A 39 27.30 21.33 22.69
CA TRP A 39 25.99 20.84 23.13
C TRP A 39 24.81 21.58 22.48
N GLY A 40 24.89 22.89 22.26
CA GLY A 40 23.81 23.67 21.64
C GLY A 40 23.58 23.34 20.16
N ALA A 41 24.66 23.16 19.41
CA ALA A 41 24.61 22.67 18.03
C ALA A 41 24.11 21.23 17.96
N PHE A 42 24.51 20.38 18.92
CA PHE A 42 24.03 19.00 19.04
C PHE A 42 22.52 18.91 19.31
N TRP A 43 21.93 19.77 20.15
CA TRP A 43 20.47 19.82 20.38
C TRP A 43 19.69 20.33 19.16
N LEU A 44 20.23 21.29 18.42
CA LEU A 44 19.61 21.80 17.18
C LEU A 44 19.69 20.77 16.04
N PHE A 45 20.83 20.10 15.88
CA PHE A 45 20.97 18.98 14.95
C PHE A 45 20.06 17.82 15.37
N SER A 46 20.07 17.42 16.64
CA SER A 46 19.23 16.34 17.16
C SER A 46 17.74 16.60 16.92
N GLY A 47 17.27 17.83 17.16
CA GLY A 47 15.87 18.22 16.91
C GLY A 47 15.49 18.21 15.42
N ALA A 48 16.35 18.75 14.55
CA ALA A 48 16.11 18.77 13.10
C ALA A 48 16.10 17.35 12.50
N PHE A 49 17.02 16.49 12.93
CA PHE A 49 17.06 15.09 12.52
C PHE A 49 15.84 14.30 13.00
N CYS A 50 15.35 14.59 14.21
CA CYS A 50 14.13 13.96 14.72
C CYS A 50 12.90 14.35 13.87
N PHE A 51 12.78 15.63 13.50
CA PHE A 51 11.66 16.11 12.67
C PHE A 51 11.69 15.51 11.25
N VAL A 52 12.86 15.43 10.63
CA VAL A 52 13.06 14.78 9.32
C VAL A 52 12.70 13.29 9.41
N TYR A 53 13.13 12.60 10.47
CA TYR A 53 12.83 11.18 10.64
C TYR A 53 11.34 10.92 10.84
N VAL A 54 10.63 11.78 11.59
CA VAL A 54 9.18 11.71 11.75
C VAL A 54 8.48 11.90 10.39
N ILE A 55 8.91 12.86 9.57
CA ILE A 55 8.37 13.07 8.22
C ILE A 55 8.61 11.85 7.33
N LEU A 56 9.83 11.28 7.34
CA LEU A 56 10.15 10.08 6.58
C LEU A 56 9.33 8.87 7.05
N PHE A 57 9.11 8.73 8.35
CA PHE A 57 8.28 7.68 8.92
C PHE A 57 6.81 7.83 8.47
N ILE A 58 6.26 9.05 8.46
CA ILE A 58 4.91 9.32 7.95
C ILE A 58 4.81 8.97 6.46
N ILE A 59 5.82 9.34 5.65
CA ILE A 59 5.86 8.99 4.22
C ILE A 59 5.91 7.47 4.04
N TRP A 60 6.70 6.77 4.84
CA TRP A 60 6.82 5.32 4.77
C TRP A 60 5.49 4.61 5.09
N ILE A 61 4.79 5.06 6.14
CA ILE A 61 3.43 4.60 6.47
C ILE A 61 2.46 4.93 5.33
N ALA A 62 2.53 6.13 4.76
CA ALA A 62 1.65 6.54 3.65
C ALA A 62 1.85 5.66 2.40
N ILE A 63 3.09 5.27 2.09
CA ILE A 63 3.40 4.30 1.02
C ILE A 63 2.80 2.93 1.36
N GLY A 64 2.92 2.46 2.60
CA GLY A 64 2.31 1.22 3.06
C GLY A 64 0.78 1.22 2.90
N VAL A 65 0.11 2.28 3.35
CA VAL A 65 -1.35 2.46 3.20
C VAL A 65 -1.74 2.54 1.72
N TRP A 66 -0.93 3.21 0.90
CA TRP A 66 -1.16 3.26 -0.54
C TRP A 66 -1.09 1.86 -1.17
N MET A 67 -0.07 1.08 -0.79
CA MET A 67 0.15 -0.27 -1.32
C MET A 67 -0.97 -1.22 -0.90
N TYR A 68 -1.43 -1.15 0.35
CA TYR A 68 -2.63 -1.86 0.82
C TYR A 68 -3.82 -1.58 -0.10
N ARG A 69 -4.10 -0.29 -0.35
CA ARG A 69 -5.26 0.11 -1.13
C ARG A 69 -5.10 -0.23 -2.62
N ASP A 70 -3.88 -0.28 -3.17
CA ASP A 70 -3.64 -0.72 -4.54
C ASP A 70 -3.84 -2.25 -4.68
N ALA A 71 -3.41 -3.04 -3.68
CA ALA A 71 -3.60 -4.48 -3.66
C ALA A 71 -5.08 -4.88 -3.51
N GLU A 72 -5.80 -4.23 -2.61
CA GLU A 72 -7.23 -4.50 -2.36
C GLU A 72 -8.09 -4.21 -3.60
N LYS A 73 -7.75 -3.13 -4.33
CA LYS A 73 -8.43 -2.76 -5.59
C LYS A 73 -8.30 -3.82 -6.69
N ARG A 74 -7.26 -4.65 -6.60
CA ARG A 74 -6.93 -5.72 -7.54
C ARG A 74 -7.39 -7.10 -7.07
N GLY A 75 -8.15 -7.17 -5.97
CA GLY A 75 -8.69 -8.44 -5.45
C GLY A 75 -7.64 -9.35 -4.80
N LYS A 76 -6.45 -8.83 -4.47
CA LYS A 76 -5.45 -9.53 -3.66
C LYS A 76 -5.54 -9.05 -2.21
N SER A 77 -5.11 -9.88 -1.26
CA SER A 77 -5.11 -9.55 0.17
C SER A 77 -4.20 -8.35 0.46
N GLY A 78 -4.81 -7.18 0.69
CA GLY A 78 -4.09 -5.93 0.94
C GLY A 78 -3.21 -5.98 2.18
N ALA A 79 -3.67 -6.66 3.23
CA ALA A 79 -2.94 -6.81 4.49
C ALA A 79 -1.63 -7.60 4.34
N LEU A 80 -1.63 -8.70 3.57
CA LEU A 80 -0.43 -9.50 3.34
C LEU A 80 0.64 -8.69 2.58
N TRP A 81 0.22 -7.97 1.55
CA TRP A 81 1.14 -7.11 0.81
C TRP A 81 1.63 -5.95 1.66
N LEU A 82 0.78 -5.30 2.46
CA LEU A 82 1.20 -4.25 3.40
C LEU A 82 2.28 -4.76 4.37
N ILE A 83 2.10 -5.95 4.96
CA ILE A 83 3.08 -6.55 5.87
C ILE A 83 4.41 -6.77 5.13
N ILE A 84 4.38 -7.31 3.91
CA ILE A 84 5.59 -7.51 3.10
C ILE A 84 6.29 -6.17 2.78
N GLY A 85 5.55 -5.13 2.40
CA GLY A 85 6.14 -3.81 2.14
C GLY A 85 6.64 -3.10 3.38
N LEU A 86 6.04 -3.36 4.55
CA LEU A 86 6.48 -2.81 5.82
C LEU A 86 7.74 -3.54 6.33
N LEU A 87 7.84 -4.86 6.17
CA LEU A 87 9.02 -5.63 6.61
C LEU A 87 10.22 -5.49 5.66
N PHE A 88 9.98 -5.56 4.34
CA PHE A 88 11.05 -5.49 3.33
C PHE A 88 11.26 -4.07 2.78
N GLY A 89 10.49 -3.09 3.28
CA GLY A 89 10.60 -1.69 2.89
C GLY A 89 10.44 -1.48 1.38
N ILE A 90 11.41 -0.76 0.79
CA ILE A 90 11.43 -0.46 -0.64
C ILE A 90 11.43 -1.74 -1.50
N ILE A 91 12.05 -2.83 -1.03
CA ILE A 91 12.12 -4.10 -1.77
C ILE A 91 10.71 -4.68 -1.95
N GLY A 92 9.87 -4.67 -0.91
CA GLY A 92 8.50 -5.14 -1.01
C GLY A 92 7.66 -4.33 -1.99
N LEU A 93 7.89 -3.01 -2.06
CA LEU A 93 7.26 -2.12 -3.05
C LEU A 93 7.67 -2.47 -4.49
N ILE A 94 8.96 -2.74 -4.72
CA ILE A 94 9.48 -3.14 -6.03
C ILE A 94 8.85 -4.46 -6.48
N ILE A 95 8.81 -5.45 -5.58
CA ILE A 95 8.19 -6.76 -5.87
C ILE A 95 6.71 -6.58 -6.21
N TRP A 96 5.98 -5.74 -5.46
CA TRP A 96 4.58 -5.45 -5.75
C TRP A 96 4.40 -4.84 -7.14
N LEU A 97 5.24 -3.87 -7.52
CA LEU A 97 5.16 -3.21 -8.82
C LEU A 97 5.40 -4.17 -9.99
N ILE A 98 6.27 -5.17 -9.81
CA ILE A 98 6.54 -6.21 -10.80
C ILE A 98 5.39 -7.23 -10.90
N VAL A 99 4.85 -7.68 -9.77
CA VAL A 99 3.78 -8.68 -9.72
C VAL A 99 2.41 -8.08 -10.01
N ARG A 100 2.31 -6.75 -10.09
CA ARG A 100 1.07 -5.97 -10.18
C ARG A 100 0.16 -6.48 -11.30
N PRO A 101 -0.93 -7.20 -10.98
CA PRO A 101 -1.87 -7.65 -12.01
C PRO A 101 -2.62 -6.45 -12.60
N PRO A 102 -3.11 -6.51 -13.85
CA PRO A 102 -3.98 -5.46 -14.40
C PRO A 102 -5.23 -5.26 -13.54
N GLU A 103 -5.86 -4.08 -13.65
CA GLU A 103 -7.10 -3.84 -12.89
C GLU A 103 -8.23 -4.72 -13.44
N PRO A 104 -8.93 -5.50 -12.59
CA PRO A 104 -10.01 -6.35 -13.07
C PRO A 104 -11.18 -5.47 -13.55
N SER A 105 -11.79 -5.89 -14.65
CA SER A 105 -12.90 -5.14 -15.25
C SER A 105 -14.08 -5.02 -14.29
N PHE A 106 -14.97 -4.05 -14.53
CA PHE A 106 -16.18 -3.87 -13.71
C PHE A 106 -17.03 -5.15 -13.65
N TYR A 107 -17.14 -5.88 -14.77
CA TYR A 107 -17.89 -7.14 -14.85
C TYR A 107 -17.22 -8.27 -14.05
N GLU A 108 -15.90 -8.34 -14.07
CA GLU A 108 -15.11 -9.37 -13.39
C GLU A 108 -15.16 -9.21 -11.87
N LYS A 109 -15.16 -7.97 -11.38
CA LYS A 109 -15.42 -7.67 -9.96
C LYS A 109 -16.81 -8.12 -9.51
N LYS A 110 -17.82 -7.96 -10.37
CA LYS A 110 -19.19 -8.38 -10.07
C LYS A 110 -19.30 -9.90 -9.99
N ALA A 111 -18.68 -10.61 -10.93
CA ALA A 111 -18.64 -12.08 -10.94
C ALA A 111 -17.88 -12.67 -9.73
N ALA A 112 -16.82 -12.01 -9.26
CA ALA A 112 -16.08 -12.43 -8.07
C ALA A 112 -16.87 -12.21 -6.75
N GLY A 113 -17.82 -11.28 -6.74
CA GLY A 113 -18.69 -11.00 -5.60
C GLY A 113 -19.98 -11.82 -5.57
N GLU A 114 -20.34 -12.50 -6.67
CA GLU A 114 -21.45 -13.44 -6.70
C GLU A 114 -21.01 -14.77 -6.09
N GLU A 115 -21.36 -15.01 -4.82
CA GLU A 115 -21.27 -16.35 -4.24
C GLU A 115 -22.13 -17.31 -5.08
N LYS A 116 -21.49 -18.24 -5.80
CA LYS A 116 -22.18 -19.34 -6.47
C LYS A 116 -22.91 -20.18 -5.43
N LYS A 117 -24.21 -19.92 -5.24
CA LYS A 117 -25.06 -20.75 -4.40
C LYS A 117 -25.24 -22.10 -5.07
N GLU A 118 -24.76 -23.16 -4.44
CA GLU A 118 -24.98 -24.54 -4.89
C GLU A 118 -26.11 -25.18 -4.06
N ARG A 119 -26.93 -25.99 -4.70
CA ARG A 119 -27.95 -26.84 -4.07
C ARG A 119 -27.75 -28.29 -4.45
N ILE A 120 -28.16 -29.19 -3.57
CA ILE A 120 -28.22 -30.61 -3.86
C ILE A 120 -29.56 -30.89 -4.54
N CYS A 121 -29.53 -31.57 -5.69
CA CYS A 121 -30.76 -32.00 -6.36
C CYS A 121 -31.48 -33.07 -5.51
N PRO A 122 -32.77 -32.89 -5.15
CA PRO A 122 -33.52 -33.85 -4.35
C PRO A 122 -33.83 -35.17 -5.08
N SER A 123 -33.74 -35.21 -6.41
CA SER A 123 -34.04 -36.42 -7.20
C SER A 123 -32.81 -37.29 -7.48
N CYS A 124 -31.61 -36.72 -7.50
CA CYS A 124 -30.39 -37.47 -7.87
C CYS A 124 -29.21 -37.28 -6.91
N GLY A 125 -29.31 -36.36 -5.94
CA GLY A 125 -28.30 -36.15 -4.90
C GLY A 125 -27.03 -35.42 -5.35
N ARG A 126 -26.92 -34.94 -6.60
CA ARG A 126 -25.73 -34.20 -7.09
C ARG A 126 -25.84 -32.71 -6.79
N SER A 127 -24.69 -32.05 -6.59
CA SER A 127 -24.60 -30.59 -6.50
C SER A 127 -24.84 -29.96 -7.87
N ILE A 128 -25.70 -28.94 -7.87
CA ILE A 128 -26.05 -28.13 -9.04
C ILE A 128 -26.11 -26.67 -8.59
N PRO A 129 -25.84 -25.70 -9.49
CA PRO A 129 -25.94 -24.30 -9.12
C PRO A 129 -27.44 -23.91 -8.96
N PHE A 130 -27.73 -22.96 -8.07
CA PHE A 130 -29.11 -22.56 -7.72
C PHE A 130 -29.88 -21.93 -8.88
N ASP A 131 -29.18 -21.37 -9.86
CA ASP A 131 -29.71 -20.75 -11.07
C ASP A 131 -30.13 -21.77 -12.15
N ALA A 132 -29.76 -23.05 -12.00
CA ALA A 132 -30.15 -24.09 -12.95
C ALA A 132 -31.65 -24.40 -12.82
N LYS A 133 -32.42 -24.13 -13.89
CA LYS A 133 -33.84 -24.45 -14.00
C LYS A 133 -34.11 -25.95 -14.09
N VAL A 134 -33.23 -26.67 -14.77
CA VAL A 134 -33.34 -28.12 -15.00
C VAL A 134 -32.04 -28.79 -14.60
N CYS A 135 -32.13 -29.93 -13.91
CA CYS A 135 -30.96 -30.71 -13.53
C CYS A 135 -30.31 -31.36 -14.76
N PRO A 136 -29.02 -31.11 -15.06
CA PRO A 136 -28.33 -31.67 -16.23
C PRO A 136 -28.11 -33.19 -16.12
N TYR A 137 -28.21 -33.77 -14.92
CA TYR A 137 -27.95 -35.18 -14.68
C TYR A 137 -29.20 -36.07 -14.70
N CYS A 138 -30.37 -35.53 -14.30
CA CYS A 138 -31.61 -36.31 -14.19
C CYS A 138 -32.80 -35.68 -14.90
N GLY A 139 -32.68 -34.47 -15.43
CA GLY A 139 -33.77 -33.78 -16.12
C GLY A 139 -34.87 -33.22 -15.22
N LYS A 140 -34.75 -33.31 -13.88
CA LYS A 140 -35.73 -32.71 -12.96
C LYS A 140 -35.80 -31.19 -13.16
N ASN A 141 -37.00 -30.66 -13.36
CA ASN A 141 -37.27 -29.22 -13.42
C ASN A 141 -37.52 -28.66 -12.00
N PHE A 142 -37.10 -27.43 -11.76
CA PHE A 142 -37.21 -26.75 -10.46
C PHE A 142 -38.13 -25.52 -10.49
N GLU A 143 -38.75 -25.22 -11.63
CA GLU A 143 -39.65 -24.06 -11.82
C GLU A 143 -41.13 -24.37 -11.52
N GLU A 144 -41.39 -25.37 -10.67
CA GLU A 144 -42.75 -25.78 -10.25
C GLU A 144 -43.12 -25.19 -8.88
#